data_AF-A0A010T3F1-F1
#
_entry.id   AF-A0A010T3F1-F1
#
_cell.length_a   1.000
_cell.length_b   1.000
_cell.length_c   1.000
_cell.angle_alpha   90.00
_cell.angle_beta   90.00
_cell.angle_gamma   90.00
#
_symmetry.space_group_name_H-M   'P 1'
#
loop_
_entity.id
_entity.type
_entity.pdbx_description
1 polymer ?
#
loop_
_entity_poly.entity_id
_entity_poly.type
_entity_poly.pdbx_seq_one_letter_code
_entity_poly.pdbx_strand_id
1 'polypeptide(L)'
;MPTNRETLLCRYRYDPLDRLTACAPSVQTSTQRFYLKDRLATEIQGAVQHSIMQHEDQLLAQQRRESRTVETRLLATDQQRSVLNALDAMPPHAIVYTPYGHRPPVNGLLSLLGFNGERPDPVTGHYLLGNGYRAFNPVLMRFNSPDSLSPFARGGINPYAYCSGDPLNRRDPTGHFSFFPKGYNPIKGLKNMLGIRKPSSLKKEPLPDGTKSLVGYHGTSETSARNILNNGVQEGHIGKNTSNFGDGFYVSDTLDVAQGYARDHLRNNHRAVVLKVYVQDIQQKTMGVDYAVGTGGHEGEIVFFPSTYNDLSFKRDGSFRRDERGTYRQTLNKEIRSTTNDPTR
;
A
#
# COMPACT_ATOMS: atom_id res chain seq x y z
N MET A 1 -34.76 -0.83 38.42
CA MET A 1 -33.82 -1.07 37.30
C MET A 1 -32.64 -1.84 37.88
N PRO A 2 -32.37 -3.10 37.47
CA PRO A 2 -31.13 -3.75 37.89
C PRO A 2 -29.98 -2.98 37.26
N THR A 3 -29.04 -2.51 38.06
CA THR A 3 -27.77 -1.96 37.57
C THR A 3 -27.10 -3.03 36.73
N ASN A 4 -27.03 -2.80 35.42
CA ASN A 4 -26.31 -3.63 34.48
C ASN A 4 -24.82 -3.56 34.87
N ARG A 5 -24.35 -4.54 35.66
CA ARG A 5 -22.93 -4.62 36.02
C ARG A 5 -22.20 -5.05 34.75
N GLU A 6 -21.52 -4.12 34.11
CA GLU A 6 -20.62 -4.43 33.01
C GLU A 6 -19.53 -5.39 33.50
N THR A 7 -19.58 -6.63 33.01
CA THR A 7 -18.54 -7.63 33.30
C THR A 7 -17.32 -7.30 32.46
N LEU A 8 -16.23 -6.89 33.12
CA LEU A 8 -14.96 -6.64 32.44
C LEU A 8 -14.36 -7.95 31.89
N LEU A 9 -14.15 -8.01 30.57
CA LEU A 9 -13.62 -9.20 29.89
C LEU A 9 -12.11 -9.12 29.58
N CYS A 10 -11.62 -8.03 28.97
CA CYS A 10 -10.19 -7.72 28.84
C CYS A 10 -9.96 -6.21 28.96
N ARG A 11 -8.79 -5.82 29.50
CA ARG A 11 -8.23 -4.46 29.36
C ARG A 11 -7.12 -4.44 28.33
N TYR A 12 -7.21 -3.52 27.38
CA TYR A 12 -6.19 -3.28 26.37
C TYR A 12 -5.31 -2.10 26.78
N ARG A 13 -4.01 -2.13 26.43
CA ARG A 13 -3.07 -1.02 26.63
C ARG A 13 -2.35 -0.71 25.33
N TYR A 14 -2.07 0.57 25.14
CA TYR A 14 -1.46 1.10 23.93
C TYR A 14 -0.22 1.92 24.29
N ASP A 15 0.75 1.97 23.38
CA ASP A 15 1.88 2.91 23.47
C ASP A 15 1.54 4.26 22.83
N PRO A 16 2.40 5.29 22.94
CA PRO A 16 2.15 6.61 22.35
C PRO A 16 2.10 6.65 20.81
N LEU A 17 2.34 5.52 20.12
CA LEU A 17 2.18 5.39 18.67
C LEU A 17 0.88 4.65 18.31
N ASP A 18 -0.05 4.56 19.27
CA ASP A 18 -1.33 3.87 19.17
C ASP A 18 -1.22 2.36 18.83
N ARG A 19 -0.11 1.73 19.24
CA ARG A 19 0.09 0.27 19.07
C ARG A 19 -0.30 -0.47 20.35
N LEU A 20 -1.05 -1.54 20.19
CA LEU A 20 -1.54 -2.40 21.24
C LEU A 20 -0.40 -3.20 21.88
N THR A 21 0.03 -2.78 23.06
CA THR A 21 1.16 -3.39 23.78
C THR A 21 0.75 -4.42 24.81
N ALA A 22 -0.51 -4.44 25.27
CA ALA A 22 -0.97 -5.49 26.18
C ALA A 22 -2.49 -5.77 26.08
N CYS A 23 -2.89 -7.03 26.28
CA CYS A 23 -4.26 -7.40 26.68
C CYS A 23 -4.19 -8.15 28.00
N ALA A 24 -5.04 -7.75 28.93
CA ALA A 24 -5.22 -8.38 30.23
C ALA A 24 -6.68 -8.88 30.35
N PRO A 25 -6.96 -10.13 29.90
CA PRO A 25 -8.24 -10.77 30.15
C PRO A 25 -8.50 -10.92 31.65
N SER A 26 -9.75 -10.92 32.09
CA SER A 26 -10.10 -10.99 33.52
C SER A 26 -9.76 -12.33 34.18
N VAL A 27 -9.64 -13.41 33.40
CA VAL A 27 -9.44 -14.79 33.89
C VAL A 27 -8.07 -15.36 33.49
N GLN A 28 -7.27 -14.64 32.71
CA GLN A 28 -5.99 -15.13 32.19
C GLN A 28 -4.84 -14.16 32.48
N THR A 29 -3.61 -14.68 32.50
CA THR A 29 -2.41 -13.86 32.64
C THR A 29 -2.34 -12.84 31.51
N SER A 30 -1.99 -11.60 31.87
CA SER A 30 -1.79 -10.52 30.90
C SER A 30 -0.72 -10.89 29.89
N THR A 31 -0.99 -10.49 28.67
CA THR A 31 -0.10 -10.64 27.53
C THR A 31 0.56 -9.30 27.22
N GLN A 32 1.86 -9.32 26.91
CA GLN A 32 2.62 -8.17 26.41
C GLN A 32 3.10 -8.43 24.99
N ARG A 33 3.11 -7.40 24.14
CA ARG A 33 3.47 -7.46 22.73
C ARG A 33 4.61 -6.51 22.42
N PHE A 34 5.55 -7.00 21.62
CA PHE A 34 6.72 -6.26 21.18
C PHE A 34 6.81 -6.30 19.67
N TYR A 35 7.11 -5.15 19.08
CA TYR A 35 7.04 -4.93 17.64
C TYR A 35 8.41 -4.63 17.06
N LEU A 36 8.72 -5.24 15.93
CA LEU A 36 9.80 -4.81 15.05
C LEU A 36 9.16 -4.01 13.90
N LYS A 37 9.38 -2.69 13.91
CA LYS A 37 8.64 -1.74 13.07
C LYS A 37 7.12 -1.86 13.32
N ASP A 38 6.38 -2.31 12.32
CA ASP A 38 4.92 -2.49 12.30
C ASP A 38 4.50 -3.95 12.53
N ARG A 39 5.44 -4.89 12.71
CA ARG A 39 5.15 -6.32 12.84
C ARG A 39 5.34 -6.84 14.26
N LEU A 40 4.40 -7.65 14.73
CA LEU A 40 4.53 -8.36 16.00
C LEU A 40 5.75 -9.29 15.92
N ALA A 41 6.73 -9.08 16.81
CA ALA A 41 7.96 -9.86 16.86
C ALA A 41 7.96 -10.82 18.05
N THR A 42 7.39 -10.39 19.18
CA THR A 42 7.37 -11.20 20.41
C THR A 42 6.08 -10.97 21.18
N GLU A 43 5.50 -12.04 21.71
CA GLU A 43 4.38 -12.01 22.66
C GLU A 43 4.79 -12.77 23.94
N ILE A 44 4.65 -12.14 25.10
CA ILE A 44 4.97 -12.74 26.41
C ILE A 44 3.68 -12.85 27.23
N GLN A 45 3.38 -14.03 27.74
CA GLN A 45 2.26 -14.28 28.62
C GLN A 45 2.71 -15.13 29.82
N GLY A 46 2.87 -14.48 30.98
CA GLY A 46 3.44 -15.12 32.16
C GLY A 46 4.87 -15.62 31.90
N ALA A 47 5.10 -16.92 32.07
CA ALA A 47 6.39 -17.56 31.81
C ALA A 47 6.59 -18.01 30.35
N VAL A 48 5.56 -17.88 29.51
CA VAL A 48 5.60 -18.31 28.10
C VAL A 48 5.96 -17.12 27.22
N GLN A 49 6.94 -17.32 26.35
CA GLN A 49 7.36 -16.36 25.33
C GLN A 49 7.16 -16.99 23.95
N HIS A 50 6.52 -16.26 23.05
CA HIS A 50 6.46 -16.57 21.63
C HIS A 50 7.31 -15.56 20.85
N SER A 51 8.23 -16.05 20.03
CA SER A 51 9.03 -15.24 19.10
C SER A 51 8.70 -15.61 17.66
N ILE A 52 8.51 -14.61 16.81
CA ILE A 52 8.14 -14.78 15.41
C ILE A 52 9.36 -14.54 14.51
N MET A 53 9.63 -15.48 13.61
CA MET A 53 10.66 -15.35 12.58
C MET A 53 9.99 -15.13 11.22
N GLN A 54 10.39 -14.06 10.57
CA GLN A 54 9.89 -13.67 9.26
C GLN A 54 11.02 -13.04 8.44
N HIS A 55 10.98 -13.22 7.13
CA HIS A 55 11.91 -12.59 6.18
C HIS A 55 11.09 -11.73 5.21
N GLU A 56 11.35 -10.42 5.22
CA GLU A 56 10.47 -9.43 4.58
C GLU A 56 8.99 -9.62 4.99
N ASP A 57 8.14 -9.97 4.01
CA ASP A 57 6.71 -10.18 4.21
C ASP A 57 6.36 -11.66 4.44
N GLN A 58 7.32 -12.58 4.30
CA GLN A 58 7.10 -14.02 4.45
C GLN A 58 7.23 -14.42 5.92
N LEU A 59 6.17 -14.97 6.48
CA LEU A 59 6.16 -15.58 7.81
C LEU A 59 6.74 -17.01 7.71
N LEU A 60 7.76 -17.31 8.51
CA LEU A 60 8.56 -18.54 8.34
C LEU A 60 8.42 -19.49 9.53
N ALA A 61 8.53 -18.99 10.75
CA ALA A 61 8.54 -19.83 11.93
C ALA A 61 8.06 -19.09 13.18
N GLN A 62 7.68 -19.87 14.18
CA GLN A 62 7.40 -19.40 15.53
C GLN A 62 8.17 -20.27 16.52
N GLN A 63 8.78 -19.62 17.51
CA GLN A 63 9.42 -20.28 18.64
C GLN A 63 8.60 -20.03 19.91
N ARG A 64 8.27 -21.09 20.65
CA ARG A 64 7.65 -21.02 21.98
C ARG A 64 8.71 -21.41 23.01
N ARG A 65 8.99 -20.52 23.94
CA ARG A 65 9.89 -20.75 25.08
C ARG A 65 9.08 -20.73 26.36
N GLU A 66 9.24 -21.76 27.17
CA GLU A 66 8.67 -21.84 28.51
C GLU A 66 9.72 -22.46 29.43
N SER A 67 10.19 -21.69 30.41
CA SER A 67 11.34 -22.08 31.25
C SER A 67 12.57 -22.46 30.41
N ARG A 68 13.03 -23.73 30.46
CA ARG A 68 14.17 -24.23 29.66
C ARG A 68 13.77 -24.92 28.36
N THR A 69 12.47 -25.16 28.15
CA THR A 69 11.97 -25.84 26.96
C THR A 69 11.77 -24.84 25.84
N VAL A 70 12.20 -25.22 24.64
CA VAL A 70 12.10 -24.43 23.42
C VAL A 70 11.49 -25.31 22.34
N GLU A 71 10.33 -24.91 21.85
CA GLU A 71 9.65 -25.54 20.72
C GLU A 71 9.73 -24.60 19.52
N THR A 72 10.05 -25.14 18.35
CA THR A 72 10.02 -24.38 17.09
C THR A 72 8.98 -25.01 16.17
N ARG A 73 8.09 -24.18 15.62
CA ARG A 73 7.13 -24.56 14.60
C ARG A 73 7.44 -23.83 13.29
N LEU A 74 7.50 -24.55 12.19
CA LEU A 74 7.60 -23.96 10.85
C LEU A 74 6.20 -23.64 10.36
N LEU A 75 6.04 -22.48 9.73
CA LEU A 75 4.74 -21.97 9.31
C LEU A 75 4.65 -22.02 7.79
N ALA A 76 3.64 -22.72 7.29
CA ALA A 76 3.27 -22.65 5.88
C ALA A 76 2.16 -21.62 5.71
N THR A 77 2.39 -20.61 4.87
CA THR A 77 1.43 -19.52 4.64
C THR A 77 1.00 -19.39 3.19
N ASP A 78 -0.16 -18.76 2.98
CA ASP A 78 -0.56 -18.30 1.65
C ASP A 78 0.17 -16.99 1.24
N GLN A 79 -0.17 -16.46 0.06
CA GLN A 79 0.38 -15.21 -0.47
C GLN A 79 -0.02 -13.97 0.34
N GLN A 80 -1.10 -14.04 1.12
CA GLN A 80 -1.57 -12.96 1.97
C GLN A 80 -1.00 -13.02 3.39
N ARG A 81 -0.23 -14.08 3.69
CA ARG A 81 0.39 -14.44 4.99
C ARG A 81 -0.51 -15.21 5.95
N SER A 82 -1.66 -15.70 5.52
CA SER A 82 -2.49 -16.55 6.38
C SER A 82 -1.77 -17.85 6.69
N VAL A 83 -1.64 -18.19 7.97
CA VAL A 83 -1.01 -19.46 8.39
C VAL A 83 -1.95 -20.61 8.10
N LEU A 84 -1.57 -21.45 7.14
CA LEU A 84 -2.33 -22.63 6.69
C LEU A 84 -1.92 -23.90 7.42
N ASN A 85 -0.64 -24.02 7.82
CA ASN A 85 -0.15 -25.12 8.63
C ASN A 85 0.92 -24.65 9.61
N ALA A 86 0.93 -25.24 10.80
CA ALA A 86 2.05 -25.19 11.72
C ALA A 86 2.65 -26.59 11.84
N LEU A 87 3.89 -26.74 11.40
CA LEU A 87 4.63 -28.00 11.33
C LEU A 87 5.55 -28.10 12.55
N ASP A 88 5.44 -29.19 13.29
CA ASP A 88 6.41 -29.62 14.31
C ASP A 88 6.78 -31.08 14.07
N ALA A 89 7.25 -31.80 15.09
CA ALA A 89 7.59 -33.21 14.98
C ALA A 89 6.36 -34.13 14.81
N MET A 90 5.14 -33.59 14.97
CA MET A 90 3.86 -34.29 14.81
C MET A 90 3.24 -33.99 13.44
N PRO A 91 2.19 -34.76 13.05
CA PRO A 91 1.51 -34.56 11.77
C PRO A 91 1.02 -33.11 11.58
N PRO A 92 1.03 -32.59 10.34
CA PRO A 92 0.63 -31.21 10.07
C PRO A 92 -0.78 -30.91 10.54
N HIS A 93 -0.94 -29.80 11.27
CA HIS A 93 -2.26 -29.29 11.64
C HIS A 93 -2.72 -28.23 10.64
N ALA A 94 -3.62 -28.63 9.74
CA ALA A 94 -4.22 -27.72 8.77
C ALA A 94 -5.15 -26.71 9.47
N ILE A 95 -4.99 -25.44 9.10
CA ILE A 95 -5.83 -24.33 9.54
C ILE A 95 -6.62 -23.83 8.33
N VAL A 96 -7.94 -23.78 8.47
CA VAL A 96 -8.86 -23.35 7.42
C VAL A 96 -9.53 -22.05 7.83
N TYR A 97 -9.62 -21.11 6.89
CA TYR A 97 -10.32 -19.84 7.06
C TYR A 97 -11.41 -19.71 6.01
N THR A 98 -12.49 -19.02 6.37
CA THR A 98 -13.38 -18.42 5.37
C THR A 98 -12.65 -17.29 4.62
N PRO A 99 -13.17 -16.79 3.49
CA PRO A 99 -12.56 -15.66 2.76
C PRO A 99 -12.30 -14.42 3.63
N TYR A 100 -13.12 -14.20 4.66
CA TYR A 100 -12.98 -13.08 5.61
C TYR A 100 -12.20 -13.45 6.88
N GLY A 101 -11.48 -14.56 6.89
CA GLY A 101 -10.58 -14.91 7.99
C GLY A 101 -11.26 -15.55 9.21
N HIS A 102 -12.57 -15.81 9.15
CA HIS A 102 -13.26 -16.53 10.22
C HIS A 102 -12.78 -17.98 10.27
N ARG A 103 -12.47 -18.45 11.47
CA ARG A 103 -12.21 -19.85 11.79
C ARG A 103 -12.82 -20.17 13.16
N PRO A 104 -13.33 -21.39 13.40
CA PRO A 104 -13.71 -21.81 14.74
C PRO A 104 -12.52 -21.72 15.70
N PRO A 105 -12.71 -21.31 16.96
CA PRO A 105 -11.68 -21.43 17.98
C PRO A 105 -11.43 -22.92 18.22
N VAL A 106 -10.26 -23.41 17.79
CA VAL A 106 -9.80 -24.76 18.09
C VAL A 106 -9.16 -24.77 19.48
N ASN A 107 -9.25 -25.88 20.21
CA ASN A 107 -8.62 -26.06 21.52
C ASN A 107 -7.09 -25.90 21.42
N GLY A 108 -6.61 -24.66 21.59
CA GLY A 108 -5.20 -24.29 21.56
C GLY A 108 -4.80 -23.46 20.34
N LEU A 109 -3.89 -22.51 20.55
CA LEU A 109 -3.24 -21.76 19.47
C LEU A 109 -2.15 -22.62 18.84
N LEU A 110 -2.50 -23.36 17.79
CA LEU A 110 -1.54 -24.07 16.93
C LEU A 110 -0.45 -23.13 16.39
N SER A 111 -0.83 -21.88 16.13
CA SER A 111 0.04 -20.75 15.80
C SER A 111 -0.51 -19.50 16.47
N LEU A 112 0.40 -18.63 16.92
CA LEU A 112 0.08 -17.33 17.52
C LEU A 112 -0.61 -16.42 16.50
N LEU A 113 -0.05 -16.38 15.28
CA LEU A 113 -0.57 -15.64 14.13
C LEU A 113 -1.48 -16.53 13.28
N GLY A 114 -2.51 -15.93 12.67
CA GLY A 114 -3.51 -16.61 11.86
C GLY A 114 -3.70 -15.99 10.49
N PHE A 115 -4.94 -15.56 10.20
CA PHE A 115 -5.32 -14.90 8.95
C PHE A 115 -4.46 -13.66 8.67
N ASN A 116 -3.95 -13.54 7.45
CA ASN A 116 -3.08 -12.44 7.01
C ASN A 116 -1.85 -12.18 7.91
N GLY A 117 -1.42 -13.17 8.69
CA GLY A 117 -0.33 -13.02 9.65
C GLY A 117 -0.71 -12.18 10.87
N GLU A 118 -1.99 -12.01 11.15
CA GLU A 118 -2.52 -11.22 12.25
C GLU A 118 -2.83 -12.07 13.49
N ARG A 119 -2.70 -11.46 14.66
CA ARG A 119 -2.99 -12.08 15.95
C ARG A 119 -4.49 -11.95 16.25
N PRO A 120 -5.29 -13.03 16.26
CA PRO A 120 -6.68 -12.93 16.68
C PRO A 120 -6.75 -12.55 18.17
N ASP A 121 -7.66 -11.66 18.50
CA ASP A 121 -7.96 -11.26 19.86
C ASP A 121 -8.52 -12.47 20.65
N PRO A 122 -7.93 -12.80 21.82
CA PRO A 122 -8.28 -14.03 22.54
C PRO A 122 -9.69 -14.02 23.14
N VAL A 123 -10.34 -12.85 23.28
CA VAL A 123 -11.68 -12.73 23.87
C VAL A 123 -12.76 -12.74 22.78
N THR A 124 -12.54 -11.99 21.71
CA THR A 124 -13.56 -11.72 20.67
C THR A 124 -13.35 -12.52 19.39
N GLY A 125 -12.15 -13.06 19.16
CA GLY A 125 -11.77 -13.67 17.88
C GLY A 125 -11.63 -12.67 16.73
N HIS A 126 -11.75 -11.37 16.99
CA HIS A 126 -11.52 -10.32 16.01
C HIS A 126 -10.04 -10.17 15.68
N TYR A 127 -9.72 -9.53 14.55
CA TYR A 127 -8.35 -9.13 14.24
C TYR A 127 -8.20 -7.63 14.49
N LEU A 128 -7.27 -7.26 15.37
CA LEU A 128 -7.03 -5.86 15.74
C LEU A 128 -5.99 -5.24 14.79
N LEU A 129 -6.43 -4.91 13.57
CA LEU A 129 -5.60 -4.43 12.47
C LEU A 129 -5.03 -3.04 12.75
N GLY A 130 -3.92 -2.69 12.08
CA GLY A 130 -3.16 -1.47 12.39
C GLY A 130 -2.52 -1.52 13.77
N ASN A 131 -2.12 -2.72 14.21
CA ASN A 131 -1.60 -2.97 15.56
C ASN A 131 -2.54 -2.51 16.68
N GLY A 132 -3.85 -2.68 16.52
CA GLY A 132 -4.82 -2.27 17.54
C GLY A 132 -5.72 -1.11 17.18
N TYR A 133 -5.50 -0.48 16.01
CA TYR A 133 -6.24 0.67 15.55
C TYR A 133 -7.73 0.38 15.28
N ARG A 134 -8.06 -0.68 14.53
CA ARG A 134 -9.45 -1.09 14.29
C ARG A 134 -9.66 -2.58 14.46
N ALA A 135 -10.76 -2.93 15.11
CA ALA A 135 -11.20 -4.31 15.22
C ALA A 135 -11.96 -4.72 13.95
N PHE A 136 -11.35 -5.60 13.17
CA PHE A 136 -12.00 -6.31 12.08
C PHE A 136 -12.73 -7.55 12.63
N ASN A 137 -14.03 -7.61 12.41
CA ASN A 137 -14.85 -8.74 12.79
C ASN A 137 -14.99 -9.70 11.60
N PRO A 138 -14.37 -10.90 11.65
CA PRO A 138 -14.41 -11.84 10.53
C PRO A 138 -15.78 -12.52 10.36
N VAL A 139 -16.65 -12.49 11.38
CA VAL A 139 -18.03 -13.00 11.31
C VAL A 139 -18.94 -11.99 10.61
N LEU A 140 -18.83 -10.71 10.99
CA LEU A 140 -19.59 -9.62 10.35
C LEU A 140 -18.97 -9.12 9.05
N MET A 141 -17.76 -9.59 8.71
CA MET A 141 -17.04 -9.27 7.48
C MET A 141 -16.73 -7.77 7.32
N ARG A 142 -16.57 -7.05 8.44
CA ARG A 142 -16.41 -5.58 8.46
C ARG A 142 -15.66 -5.11 9.70
N PHE A 143 -15.24 -3.84 9.69
CA PHE A 143 -14.72 -3.17 10.88
C PHE A 143 -15.86 -2.82 11.86
N ASN A 144 -15.53 -2.79 13.15
CA ASN A 144 -16.45 -2.38 14.22
C ASN A 144 -16.47 -0.86 14.45
N SER A 145 -15.49 -0.13 13.90
CA SER A 145 -15.40 1.33 13.96
C SER A 145 -15.25 1.93 12.56
N PRO A 146 -15.81 3.14 12.33
CA PRO A 146 -15.66 3.81 11.04
C PRO A 146 -14.21 4.23 10.80
N ASP A 147 -13.81 4.30 9.53
CA ASP A 147 -12.52 4.85 9.11
C ASP A 147 -12.52 6.37 9.22
N SER A 148 -11.49 6.93 9.87
CA SER A 148 -11.27 8.38 9.91
C SER A 148 -10.85 8.98 8.55
N LEU A 149 -10.38 8.14 7.62
CA LEU A 149 -10.06 8.52 6.24
C LEU A 149 -11.25 8.37 5.28
N SER A 150 -12.39 7.89 5.76
CA SER A 150 -13.63 7.86 4.98
C SER A 150 -14.44 9.15 5.14
N PRO A 151 -15.27 9.54 4.16
CA PRO A 151 -15.45 8.86 2.87
C PRO A 151 -14.50 9.36 1.77
N PHE A 152 -13.79 10.47 2.00
CA PHE A 152 -13.16 11.24 0.93
C PHE A 152 -11.66 10.96 0.73
N ALA A 153 -10.98 10.35 1.70
CA ALA A 153 -9.59 9.94 1.57
C ALA A 153 -9.49 8.42 1.31
N ARG A 154 -8.42 7.77 1.81
CA ARG A 154 -8.07 6.38 1.45
C ARG A 154 -9.04 5.32 1.94
N GLY A 155 -9.88 5.63 2.94
CA GLY A 155 -10.87 4.69 3.48
C GLY A 155 -12.05 4.40 2.55
N GLY A 156 -12.26 5.24 1.53
CA GLY A 156 -13.36 5.08 0.56
C GLY A 156 -14.74 5.32 1.18
N ILE A 157 -15.80 5.20 0.36
CA ILE A 157 -17.16 5.66 0.71
C ILE A 157 -17.77 4.88 1.89
N ASN A 158 -17.46 3.59 2.03
CA ASN A 158 -17.97 2.78 3.12
C ASN A 158 -16.94 2.72 4.28
N PRO A 159 -17.16 3.45 5.38
CA PRO A 159 -16.19 3.55 6.47
C PRO A 159 -15.95 2.24 7.24
N TYR A 160 -16.75 1.21 7.00
CA TYR A 160 -16.63 -0.07 7.71
C TYR A 160 -16.13 -1.21 6.81
N ALA A 161 -15.94 -0.97 5.50
CA ALA A 161 -15.60 -2.03 4.57
C ALA A 161 -14.20 -2.58 4.82
N TYR A 162 -14.08 -3.90 4.87
CA TYR A 162 -12.79 -4.59 4.82
C TYR A 162 -12.46 -4.95 3.38
N CYS A 163 -11.22 -4.73 2.95
CA CYS A 163 -10.73 -5.09 1.62
C CYS A 163 -11.55 -4.56 0.43
N SER A 164 -12.35 -3.50 0.62
CA SER A 164 -13.36 -3.04 -0.35
C SER A 164 -14.31 -4.17 -0.80
N GLY A 165 -14.56 -5.17 0.04
CA GLY A 165 -15.37 -6.35 -0.28
C GLY A 165 -14.62 -7.50 -0.98
N ASP A 166 -13.30 -7.38 -1.18
CA ASP A 166 -12.49 -8.40 -1.89
C ASP A 166 -11.30 -8.92 -1.03
N PRO A 167 -11.56 -9.67 0.05
CA PRO A 167 -10.53 -10.16 0.97
C PRO A 167 -9.71 -11.33 0.42
N LEU A 168 -10.10 -11.92 -0.72
CA LEU A 168 -9.34 -12.97 -1.38
C LEU A 168 -8.15 -12.41 -2.15
N ASN A 169 -8.29 -11.21 -2.70
CA ASN A 169 -7.26 -10.57 -3.50
C ASN A 169 -6.58 -9.41 -2.77
N ARG A 170 -7.12 -8.94 -1.65
CA ARG A 170 -6.60 -7.79 -0.90
C ARG A 170 -6.52 -8.08 0.59
N ARG A 171 -5.62 -7.37 1.25
CA ARG A 171 -5.50 -7.31 2.71
C ARG A 171 -5.37 -5.87 3.19
N ASP A 172 -5.72 -5.59 4.43
CA ASP A 172 -5.55 -4.27 5.05
C ASP A 172 -4.75 -4.38 6.36
N PRO A 173 -3.41 -4.35 6.30
CA PRO A 173 -2.57 -4.46 7.50
C PRO A 173 -2.72 -3.25 8.44
N THR A 174 -3.09 -2.09 7.88
CA THR A 174 -3.19 -0.82 8.61
C THR A 174 -4.53 -0.64 9.31
N GLY A 175 -5.54 -1.43 8.93
CA GLY A 175 -6.91 -1.15 9.25
C GLY A 175 -7.35 0.21 8.71
N HIS A 176 -6.98 0.60 7.50
CA HIS A 176 -7.43 1.85 6.84
C HIS A 176 -7.75 1.64 5.36
N PHE A 177 -6.87 0.95 4.63
CA PHE A 177 -7.10 0.75 3.21
C PHE A 177 -6.43 -0.52 2.72
N SER A 178 -6.99 -1.05 1.65
CA SER A 178 -6.68 -2.38 1.14
C SER A 178 -5.48 -2.33 0.19
N PHE A 179 -4.61 -3.32 0.31
CA PHE A 179 -3.46 -3.52 -0.55
C PHE A 179 -3.58 -4.85 -1.28
N PHE A 180 -3.11 -4.90 -2.53
CA PHE A 180 -2.86 -6.16 -3.20
C PHE A 180 -1.56 -6.81 -2.68
N PRO A 181 -1.49 -8.15 -2.58
CA PRO A 181 -0.26 -8.86 -2.27
C PRO A 181 0.85 -8.54 -3.27
N LYS A 182 2.11 -8.51 -2.79
CA LYS A 182 3.28 -8.33 -3.67
C LYS A 182 3.25 -9.38 -4.79
N GLY A 183 3.23 -8.94 -6.06
CA GLY A 183 3.22 -9.82 -7.23
C GLY A 183 1.84 -10.13 -7.82
N TYR A 184 0.75 -9.67 -7.19
CA TYR A 184 -0.59 -9.74 -7.74
C TYR A 184 -0.77 -8.69 -8.85
N ASN A 185 -1.22 -9.13 -10.03
CA ASN A 185 -1.54 -8.24 -11.14
C ASN A 185 -2.85 -8.76 -11.78
N PRO A 186 -3.99 -8.12 -11.52
CA PRO A 186 -5.31 -8.64 -11.91
C PRO A 186 -5.48 -8.78 -13.43
N ILE A 187 -4.69 -8.04 -14.21
CA ILE A 187 -4.70 -8.05 -15.67
C ILE A 187 -3.81 -9.17 -16.24
N LYS A 188 -2.93 -9.78 -15.42
CA LYS A 188 -2.00 -10.83 -15.84
C LYS A 188 -2.73 -12.10 -16.28
N GLY A 189 -3.78 -12.50 -15.57
CA GLY A 189 -4.61 -13.66 -15.94
C GLY A 189 -5.34 -13.45 -17.27
N LEU A 190 -5.93 -12.26 -17.46
CA LEU A 190 -6.67 -11.91 -18.68
C LEU A 190 -5.75 -11.81 -19.91
N LYS A 191 -4.54 -11.24 -19.77
CA LYS A 191 -3.54 -11.17 -20.85
C LYS A 191 -2.94 -12.52 -21.23
N ASN A 192 -2.83 -13.46 -20.28
CA ASN A 192 -2.41 -14.84 -20.56
C ASN A 192 -3.47 -15.59 -21.37
N MET A 193 -4.76 -15.40 -21.05
CA MET A 193 -5.87 -16.02 -21.76
C MET A 193 -6.05 -15.49 -23.19
N LEU A 194 -5.75 -14.21 -23.42
CA LEU A 194 -5.85 -13.56 -24.73
C LEU A 194 -4.59 -13.77 -25.61
N GLY A 195 -3.58 -14.51 -25.15
CA GLY A 195 -2.38 -14.81 -25.94
C GLY A 195 -1.48 -13.60 -26.27
N ILE A 196 -1.67 -12.46 -25.60
CA ILE A 196 -1.04 -11.18 -25.95
C ILE A 196 0.43 -11.11 -25.49
N ARG A 197 0.95 -12.13 -24.78
CA ARG A 197 2.29 -12.09 -24.18
C ARG A 197 3.26 -13.12 -24.74
N LYS A 198 4.37 -12.65 -25.31
CA LYS A 198 5.63 -13.41 -25.42
C LYS A 198 6.34 -13.40 -24.06
N PRO A 199 6.92 -14.53 -23.58
CA PRO A 199 7.61 -14.58 -22.30
C PRO A 199 8.83 -13.64 -22.33
N SER A 200 8.90 -12.70 -21.39
CA SER A 200 10.11 -11.91 -21.16
C SER A 200 11.04 -12.73 -20.26
N SER A 201 12.08 -13.33 -20.84
CA SER A 201 13.14 -14.08 -20.15
C SER A 201 14.21 -13.20 -19.50
N LEU A 202 13.96 -11.91 -19.29
CA LEU A 202 14.92 -11.01 -18.68
C LEU A 202 14.74 -11.02 -17.16
N LYS A 203 15.69 -11.65 -16.45
CA LYS A 203 15.98 -11.28 -15.07
C LYS A 203 16.18 -9.76 -15.06
N LYS A 204 15.35 -9.01 -14.34
CA LYS A 204 15.60 -7.59 -14.12
C LYS A 204 16.79 -7.50 -13.17
N GLU A 205 17.98 -7.31 -13.74
CA GLU A 205 19.11 -6.86 -12.93
C GLU A 205 18.75 -5.51 -12.28
N PRO A 206 19.30 -5.22 -11.08
CA PRO A 206 19.12 -3.91 -10.46
C PRO A 206 19.54 -2.84 -11.46
N LEU A 207 18.75 -1.77 -11.57
CA LEU A 207 19.12 -0.64 -12.43
C LEU A 207 20.44 -0.06 -11.93
N PRO A 208 21.40 0.25 -12.83
CA PRO A 208 22.63 0.92 -12.44
C PRO A 208 22.34 2.25 -11.71
N ASP A 209 23.21 2.63 -10.77
CA ASP A 209 23.11 3.93 -10.12
C ASP A 209 23.22 5.07 -11.14
N GLY A 210 22.43 6.13 -10.95
CA GLY A 210 22.26 7.23 -11.89
C GLY A 210 21.18 7.01 -12.96
N THR A 211 20.42 5.91 -12.90
CA THR A 211 19.41 5.61 -13.92
C THR A 211 18.20 6.53 -13.81
N LYS A 212 17.86 7.24 -14.89
CA LYS A 212 16.63 8.05 -15.00
C LYS A 212 15.48 7.21 -15.53
N SER A 213 14.54 6.86 -14.66
CA SER A 213 13.36 6.07 -15.00
C SER A 213 12.16 6.96 -15.28
N LEU A 214 11.44 6.71 -16.36
CA LEU A 214 10.14 7.36 -16.62
C LEU A 214 9.14 6.89 -15.56
N VAL A 215 8.57 7.81 -14.79
CA VAL A 215 7.62 7.51 -13.73
C VAL A 215 6.19 7.98 -14.03
N GLY A 216 6.02 8.85 -15.02
CA GLY A 216 4.70 9.25 -15.50
C GLY A 216 4.70 10.58 -16.24
N TYR A 217 3.56 11.26 -16.19
CA TYR A 217 3.23 12.46 -16.97
C TYR A 217 2.62 13.55 -16.09
N HIS A 218 2.99 14.81 -16.32
CA HIS A 218 2.44 15.97 -15.62
C HIS A 218 1.79 16.93 -16.62
N GLY A 219 0.48 17.17 -16.46
CA GLY A 219 -0.27 18.13 -17.26
C GLY A 219 -0.32 19.49 -16.58
N THR A 220 0.06 20.56 -17.29
CA THR A 220 0.15 21.90 -16.70
C THR A 220 0.01 23.02 -17.75
N SER A 221 0.01 24.28 -17.32
CA SER A 221 0.04 25.44 -18.23
C SER A 221 1.40 25.57 -18.93
N GLU A 222 1.44 26.24 -20.09
CA GLU A 222 2.70 26.55 -20.77
C GLU A 222 3.69 27.33 -19.88
N THR A 223 3.20 28.29 -19.10
CA THR A 223 4.01 29.10 -18.19
C THR A 223 4.64 28.24 -17.09
N SER A 224 3.84 27.40 -16.45
CA SER A 224 4.30 26.46 -15.41
C SER A 224 5.30 25.45 -15.97
N ALA A 225 5.04 24.92 -17.17
CA ALA A 225 5.94 23.97 -17.83
C ALA A 225 7.33 24.58 -18.10
N ARG A 226 7.40 25.84 -18.55
CA ARG A 226 8.69 26.53 -18.74
C ARG A 226 9.43 26.73 -17.43
N ASN A 227 8.71 27.09 -16.36
CA ASN A 227 9.32 27.26 -15.05
C ASN A 227 9.93 25.93 -14.56
N ILE A 228 9.17 24.82 -14.66
CA ILE A 228 9.65 23.48 -14.28
C ILE A 228 10.86 23.06 -15.14
N LEU A 229 10.83 23.32 -16.44
CA LEU A 229 11.92 22.93 -17.35
C LEU A 229 13.22 23.72 -17.09
N ASN A 230 13.10 24.99 -16.70
CA ASN A 230 14.27 25.86 -16.50
C ASN A 230 14.82 25.76 -15.07
N ASN A 231 13.94 25.66 -14.08
CA ASN A 231 14.28 25.81 -12.67
C ASN A 231 14.03 24.53 -11.86
N GLY A 232 13.51 23.46 -12.45
CA GLY A 232 13.07 22.26 -11.72
C GLY A 232 11.83 22.52 -10.87
N VAL A 233 11.51 21.56 -10.00
CA VAL A 233 10.42 21.70 -9.03
C VAL A 233 10.99 22.36 -7.77
N GLN A 234 10.34 23.42 -7.30
CA GLN A 234 10.77 24.19 -6.14
C GLN A 234 9.89 23.89 -4.93
N GLU A 235 10.42 24.09 -3.72
CA GLU A 235 9.59 24.05 -2.51
C GLU A 235 8.45 25.07 -2.62
N GLY A 236 7.25 24.69 -2.19
CA GLY A 236 6.05 25.49 -2.39
C GLY A 236 5.49 25.44 -3.81
N HIS A 237 5.88 24.46 -4.64
CA HIS A 237 5.13 24.07 -5.84
C HIS A 237 3.80 23.43 -5.42
N ILE A 238 2.86 24.24 -4.94
CA ILE A 238 1.61 23.75 -4.38
C ILE A 238 0.66 23.36 -5.52
N GLY A 239 0.29 22.09 -5.60
CA GLY A 239 -0.95 21.65 -6.22
C GLY A 239 -2.15 22.14 -5.39
N LYS A 240 -2.41 23.45 -5.38
CA LYS A 240 -3.50 24.00 -4.55
C LYS A 240 -4.83 23.40 -5.04
N ASN A 241 -5.51 22.73 -4.11
CA ASN A 241 -6.94 22.40 -4.09
C ASN A 241 -7.45 21.16 -4.85
N THR A 242 -6.68 20.10 -5.11
CA THR A 242 -7.27 18.95 -5.86
C THR A 242 -7.01 17.53 -5.36
N SER A 243 -6.18 17.25 -4.35
CA SER A 243 -6.01 15.84 -3.95
C SER A 243 -5.56 15.62 -2.49
N ASN A 244 -5.98 14.45 -1.97
CA ASN A 244 -5.87 13.98 -0.59
C ASN A 244 -4.43 13.78 -0.04
N PHE A 245 -3.38 14.20 -0.78
CA PHE A 245 -1.98 13.92 -0.45
C PHE A 245 -1.17 15.12 0.07
N GLY A 246 -1.76 16.31 0.11
CA GLY A 246 -1.08 17.51 0.64
C GLY A 246 -0.06 18.11 -0.32
N ASP A 247 1.02 18.68 0.22
CA ASP A 247 2.01 19.38 -0.58
C ASP A 247 2.92 18.40 -1.34
N GLY A 248 3.03 18.58 -2.66
CA GLY A 248 3.87 17.73 -3.50
C GLY A 248 3.75 17.99 -5.00
N PHE A 249 4.59 17.32 -5.78
CA PHE A 249 4.57 17.37 -7.24
C PHE A 249 3.83 16.18 -7.81
N TYR A 250 2.69 16.44 -8.45
CA TYR A 250 1.77 15.41 -8.92
C TYR A 250 2.07 14.96 -10.34
N VAL A 251 2.02 13.65 -10.53
CA VAL A 251 2.29 12.94 -11.78
C VAL A 251 1.20 11.90 -11.97
N SER A 252 0.77 11.66 -13.21
CA SER A 252 -0.08 10.52 -13.54
C SER A 252 0.73 9.43 -14.24
N ASP A 253 0.47 8.17 -13.93
CA ASP A 253 1.06 7.02 -14.60
C ASP A 253 0.54 6.81 -16.03
N THR A 254 -0.56 7.47 -16.41
CA THR A 254 -1.13 7.44 -17.77
C THR A 254 -1.08 8.80 -18.46
N LEU A 255 -0.80 8.75 -19.76
CA LEU A 255 -0.75 9.95 -20.59
C LEU A 255 -2.13 10.64 -20.68
N ASP A 256 -3.21 9.89 -20.81
CA ASP A 256 -4.56 10.44 -21.03
C ASP A 256 -5.06 11.28 -19.84
N VAL A 257 -4.78 10.85 -18.61
CA VAL A 257 -5.12 11.60 -17.39
C VAL A 257 -4.32 12.91 -17.33
N ALA A 258 -3.01 12.85 -17.58
CA ALA A 258 -2.18 14.06 -17.65
C ALA A 258 -2.63 15.02 -18.76
N GLN A 259 -3.10 14.51 -19.90
CA GLN A 259 -3.71 15.34 -20.93
C GLN A 259 -5.03 15.98 -20.47
N GLY A 260 -5.85 15.28 -19.68
CA GLY A 260 -7.04 15.83 -19.02
C GLY A 260 -6.70 17.05 -18.16
N TYR A 261 -5.73 16.89 -17.25
CA TYR A 261 -5.24 17.99 -16.41
C TYR A 261 -4.69 19.17 -17.22
N ALA A 262 -3.91 18.90 -18.28
CA ALA A 262 -3.43 19.94 -19.18
C ALA A 262 -4.60 20.71 -19.82
N ARG A 263 -5.66 20.02 -20.27
CA ARG A 263 -6.84 20.68 -20.86
C ARG A 263 -7.59 21.56 -19.86
N ASP A 264 -7.68 21.18 -18.59
CA ASP A 264 -8.31 22.02 -17.56
C ASP A 264 -7.60 23.36 -17.37
N HIS A 265 -6.28 23.39 -17.52
CA HIS A 265 -5.53 24.65 -17.50
C HIS A 265 -5.89 25.60 -18.66
N LEU A 266 -6.49 25.12 -19.76
CA LEU A 266 -6.95 25.96 -20.87
C LEU A 266 -8.20 26.79 -20.54
N ARG A 267 -8.88 26.54 -19.41
CA ARG A 267 -9.98 27.40 -18.96
C ARG A 267 -9.50 28.83 -18.70
N ASN A 268 -8.32 28.95 -18.10
CA ASN A 268 -7.70 30.22 -17.71
C ASN A 268 -6.43 30.57 -18.50
N ASN A 269 -5.99 29.71 -19.44
CA ASN A 269 -4.77 29.90 -20.21
C ASN A 269 -4.98 29.61 -21.71
N HIS A 270 -4.13 30.19 -22.56
CA HIS A 270 -4.19 29.99 -24.01
C HIS A 270 -3.46 28.71 -24.47
N ARG A 271 -2.52 28.20 -23.66
CA ARG A 271 -1.70 27.02 -23.97
C ARG A 271 -1.44 26.17 -22.73
N ALA A 272 -1.47 24.86 -22.93
CA ALA A 272 -1.16 23.87 -21.92
C ALA A 272 -0.24 22.78 -22.50
N VAL A 273 0.46 22.08 -21.62
CA VAL A 273 1.57 21.18 -21.96
C VAL A 273 1.50 19.92 -21.10
N VAL A 274 1.92 18.81 -21.67
CA VAL A 274 2.22 17.59 -20.91
C VAL A 274 3.73 17.38 -20.90
N LEU A 275 4.27 17.11 -19.71
CA LEU A 275 5.66 16.76 -19.46
C LEU A 275 5.76 15.27 -19.12
N LYS A 276 6.71 14.55 -19.71
CA LYS A 276 7.22 13.28 -19.17
C LYS A 276 8.07 13.59 -17.95
N VAL A 277 7.87 12.83 -16.88
CA VAL A 277 8.57 12.98 -15.61
C VAL A 277 9.45 11.76 -15.39
N TYR A 278 10.74 12.00 -15.15
CA TYR A 278 11.73 10.99 -14.88
C TYR A 278 12.28 11.19 -13.47
N VAL A 279 12.53 10.10 -12.76
CA VAL A 279 13.18 10.09 -11.45
C VAL A 279 14.50 9.36 -11.56
N GLN A 280 15.56 9.98 -11.06
CA GLN A 280 16.83 9.32 -10.86
C GLN A 280 16.75 8.32 -9.70
N ASP A 281 17.20 7.10 -9.96
CA ASP A 281 17.35 6.04 -8.97
C ASP A 281 16.06 5.74 -8.17
N ILE A 282 14.92 5.64 -8.87
CA ILE A 282 13.61 5.37 -8.28
C ILE A 282 13.60 4.11 -7.39
N GLN A 283 14.46 3.13 -7.68
CA GLN A 283 14.64 1.91 -6.89
C GLN A 283 15.17 2.17 -5.47
N GLN A 284 15.82 3.31 -5.24
CA GLN A 284 16.33 3.74 -3.93
C GLN A 284 15.34 4.64 -3.18
N LYS A 285 14.20 5.00 -3.78
CA LYS A 285 13.20 5.90 -3.17
C LYS A 285 12.20 5.14 -2.32
N THR A 286 11.87 5.70 -1.15
CA THR A 286 10.98 5.09 -0.17
C THR A 286 9.58 5.66 -0.25
N MET A 287 8.59 4.81 -0.49
CA MET A 287 7.17 5.21 -0.47
C MET A 287 6.77 5.69 0.94
N GLY A 288 6.09 6.83 1.02
CA GLY A 288 5.72 7.53 2.26
C GLY A 288 6.78 8.51 2.79
N VAL A 289 7.98 8.52 2.20
CA VAL A 289 9.06 9.47 2.54
C VAL A 289 9.43 10.33 1.33
N ASP A 290 9.63 9.69 0.17
CA ASP A 290 10.06 10.33 -1.07
C ASP A 290 8.91 10.56 -2.05
N TYR A 291 7.95 9.64 -2.05
CA TYR A 291 6.75 9.73 -2.88
C TYR A 291 5.58 8.97 -2.26
N ALA A 292 4.37 9.25 -2.71
CA ALA A 292 3.19 8.44 -2.44
C ALA A 292 2.44 8.15 -3.74
N VAL A 293 1.69 7.05 -3.75
CA VAL A 293 0.83 6.67 -4.88
C VAL A 293 -0.63 6.81 -4.49
N GLY A 294 -1.40 7.33 -5.42
CA GLY A 294 -2.85 7.48 -5.37
C GLY A 294 -3.55 6.14 -5.29
N THR A 295 -4.59 6.06 -4.46
CA THR A 295 -5.42 4.86 -4.29
C THR A 295 -6.90 5.24 -4.40
N GLY A 296 -7.75 4.35 -4.91
CA GLY A 296 -9.18 4.62 -5.05
C GLY A 296 -9.47 5.58 -6.20
N GLY A 297 -10.21 6.67 -5.95
CA GLY A 297 -10.54 7.68 -6.98
C GLY A 297 -9.34 8.45 -7.57
N HIS A 298 -8.15 8.28 -6.99
CA HIS A 298 -6.87 8.83 -7.45
C HIS A 298 -5.90 7.73 -7.90
N GLU A 299 -6.37 6.50 -8.13
CA GLU A 299 -5.53 5.41 -8.65
C GLU A 299 -4.86 5.84 -9.97
N GLY A 300 -3.54 5.68 -10.04
CA GLY A 300 -2.72 6.16 -11.16
C GLY A 300 -2.12 7.56 -10.97
N GLU A 301 -2.36 8.22 -9.83
CA GLU A 301 -1.61 9.43 -9.45
C GLU A 301 -0.37 9.05 -8.60
N ILE A 302 0.71 9.80 -8.74
CA ILE A 302 1.94 9.69 -7.96
C ILE A 302 2.30 11.10 -7.51
N VAL A 303 2.54 11.28 -6.22
CA VAL A 303 3.01 12.55 -5.67
C VAL A 303 4.45 12.39 -5.21
N PHE A 304 5.33 13.27 -5.67
CA PHE A 304 6.71 13.35 -5.20
C PHE A 304 6.83 14.45 -4.14
N PHE A 305 7.48 14.13 -3.03
CA PHE A 305 7.72 15.06 -1.94
C PHE A 305 8.99 15.90 -2.19
N PRO A 306 9.17 17.03 -1.48
CA PRO A 306 10.34 17.90 -1.66
C PRO A 306 11.69 17.20 -1.61
N SER A 307 11.82 16.12 -0.83
CA SER A 307 13.04 15.30 -0.75
C SER A 307 13.50 14.73 -2.10
N THR A 308 12.59 14.62 -3.08
CA THR A 308 12.87 14.00 -4.39
C THR A 308 13.01 15.02 -5.52
N TYR A 309 12.78 16.32 -5.28
CA TYR A 309 12.72 17.32 -6.36
C TYR A 309 14.01 17.45 -7.16
N ASN A 310 15.16 17.33 -6.51
CA ASN A 310 16.47 17.38 -7.16
C ASN A 310 16.73 16.16 -8.08
N ASP A 311 16.00 15.07 -7.88
CA ASP A 311 16.12 13.85 -8.67
C ASP A 311 15.11 13.79 -9.83
N LEU A 312 14.23 14.80 -9.93
CA LEU A 312 13.25 14.91 -11.00
C LEU A 312 13.88 15.54 -12.25
N SER A 313 13.54 14.99 -13.41
CA SER A 313 13.85 15.60 -14.69
C SER A 313 12.71 15.44 -15.68
N PHE A 314 12.62 16.37 -16.64
CA PHE A 314 11.42 16.55 -17.43
C PHE A 314 11.73 16.58 -18.92
N LYS A 315 10.83 16.02 -19.74
CA LYS A 315 10.85 16.20 -21.20
C LYS A 315 9.46 16.58 -21.67
N ARG A 316 9.38 17.51 -22.63
CA ARG A 316 8.10 17.90 -23.21
C ARG A 316 7.54 16.76 -24.08
N ASP A 317 6.29 16.39 -23.86
CA ASP A 317 5.60 15.33 -24.61
C ASP A 317 4.66 15.90 -25.68
N GLY A 318 3.76 16.81 -25.28
CA GLY A 318 2.76 17.39 -26.17
C GLY A 318 2.22 18.73 -25.69
N SER A 319 1.43 19.40 -26.53
CA SER A 319 0.79 20.66 -26.16
C SER A 319 -0.62 20.82 -26.74
N PHE A 320 -1.43 21.60 -26.03
CA PHE A 320 -2.79 21.94 -26.39
C PHE A 320 -2.94 23.45 -26.50
N ARG A 321 -3.77 23.90 -27.45
CA ARG A 321 -4.10 25.31 -27.65
C ARG A 321 -5.61 25.48 -27.77
N ARG A 322 -6.12 26.54 -27.14
CA ARG A 322 -7.50 27.01 -27.32
C ARG A 322 -7.55 27.99 -28.49
N ASP A 323 -8.46 27.77 -29.44
CA ASP A 323 -8.73 28.74 -30.50
C ASP A 323 -9.75 29.81 -30.06
N GLU A 324 -9.89 30.87 -30.87
CA GLU A 324 -10.77 32.02 -30.59
C GLU A 324 -12.26 31.66 -30.50
N ARG A 325 -12.65 30.46 -30.94
CA ARG A 325 -14.04 29.94 -30.91
C ARG A 325 -14.27 28.98 -29.75
N GLY A 326 -13.27 28.72 -28.91
CA GLY A 326 -13.35 27.81 -27.77
C GLY A 326 -13.19 26.33 -28.12
N THR A 327 -12.82 25.99 -29.35
CA THR A 327 -12.51 24.61 -29.76
C THR A 327 -11.06 24.24 -29.42
N TYR A 328 -10.86 22.98 -28.99
CA TYR A 328 -9.57 22.47 -28.53
C TYR A 328 -8.84 21.74 -29.66
N ARG A 329 -7.61 22.15 -29.99
CA ARG A 329 -6.75 21.41 -30.94
C ARG A 329 -5.52 20.84 -30.23
N GLN A 330 -5.28 19.54 -30.40
CA GLN A 330 -4.07 18.87 -29.95
C GLN A 330 -2.97 19.06 -30.99
N THR A 331 -1.81 19.55 -30.55
CA THR A 331 -0.58 19.54 -31.34
C THR A 331 0.37 18.53 -30.72
N LEU A 332 0.44 17.33 -31.31
CA LEU A 332 1.48 16.36 -31.02
C LEU A 332 2.82 16.91 -31.53
N ASN A 333 3.86 16.85 -30.71
CA ASN A 333 5.21 17.10 -31.19
C ASN A 333 5.55 15.97 -32.17
N LYS A 334 5.69 16.28 -33.46
CA LYS A 334 6.44 15.41 -34.37
C LYS A 334 7.85 15.32 -33.81
N GLU A 335 8.30 14.10 -33.51
CA GLU A 335 9.73 13.85 -33.30
C GLU A 335 10.47 14.44 -34.50
N ILE A 336 11.34 15.42 -34.24
CA ILE A 336 12.29 15.89 -35.24
C ILE A 336 13.22 14.70 -35.48
N ARG A 337 12.98 13.95 -36.56
CA ARG A 337 13.94 12.99 -37.07
C ARG A 337 15.21 13.79 -37.38
N SER A 338 16.24 13.54 -36.59
CA SER A 338 17.62 13.84 -36.92
C SER A 338 17.90 13.27 -38.31
N THR A 339 17.94 14.13 -39.33
CA THR A 339 18.61 13.82 -40.59
C THR A 339 20.10 13.84 -40.32
N THR A 340 20.68 12.66 -40.03
CA THR A 340 22.11 12.45 -40.20
C THR A 340 22.39 12.53 -41.69
N ASN A 341 22.98 13.65 -42.12
CA ASN A 341 23.70 13.74 -43.37
C ASN A 341 24.89 12.78 -43.29
N ASP A 342 24.94 11.87 -44.24
CA ASP A 342 26.10 11.03 -44.56
C ASP A 342 27.08 11.86 -45.41
N PRO A 343 28.29 12.17 -44.95
CA PRO A 343 29.31 12.80 -45.77
C PRO A 343 30.24 11.72 -46.32
N THR A 344 29.84 11.10 -47.43
CA THR A 344 30.78 10.47 -48.36
C THR A 344 30.49 10.92 -49.79
N ARG A 345 30.97 12.13 -50.11
CA ARG A 345 31.51 12.46 -51.44
C ARG A 345 32.43 13.67 -51.37
#